data_AF-A0AA37NNJ1-F1
#
_entry.id   AF-A0AA37NNJ1-F1
#
_cell.length_a   1.000
_cell.length_b   1.000
_cell.length_c   1.000
_cell.angle_alpha   90.00
_cell.angle_beta   90.00
_cell.angle_gamma   90.00
#
_symmetry.space_group_name_H-M   'P 1'
#
loop_
_entity.id
_entity.type
_entity.pdbx_description
1 polymer ?
#
loop_
_entity_poly.entity_id
_entity_poly.type
_entity_poly.pdbx_seq_one_letter_code
_entity_poly.pdbx_strand_id
1 'polypeptide(L)'
;MLKCYLCSRHPLRQTAARRPARTVFAANSDNMQINKAEFKCSSERISQVPKDALKDIAFIGRSNVGKSSLINMLTGRQGLAKVSGTPGKTRLINHFLIDNAWYLVDLPGYGYARTSKTKRSEFSKIITDYVLKCEKMHFLFVLADLRLEPQKIDLQFIEMLGMNGIPFAVIFTKADKLSKTQREKSVERYRAALAEQWEELPRMFVSSSQHGTGREEILGFIGECLNV
;
A
#
# COMPACT_ATOMS: atom_id res chain seq x y z
N MET A 1 10.85 20.05 6.01
CA MET A 1 10.93 19.12 4.87
C MET A 1 10.83 17.71 5.43
N LEU A 2 9.93 16.87 4.89
CA LEU A 2 9.68 15.52 5.41
C LEU A 2 10.77 14.57 4.95
N LYS A 3 11.31 13.78 5.87
CA LYS A 3 12.14 12.61 5.55
C LYS A 3 11.27 11.39 5.68
N CYS A 4 11.35 10.46 4.74
CA CYS A 4 10.88 9.12 4.98
C CYS A 4 11.83 8.50 6.05
N TYR A 5 11.51 8.70 7.33
CA TYR A 5 12.40 8.48 8.49
C TYR A 5 12.93 7.04 8.59
N LEU A 6 12.27 6.10 7.90
CA LEU A 6 12.68 4.70 7.82
C LEU A 6 13.45 4.35 6.52
N CYS A 7 13.46 5.18 5.48
CA CYS A 7 14.36 4.90 4.35
C CYS A 7 15.84 5.11 4.71
N SER A 8 16.14 5.97 5.69
CA SER A 8 17.51 6.36 6.05
C SER A 8 18.13 5.57 7.23
N ARG A 9 17.34 4.88 8.07
CA ARG A 9 17.83 4.14 9.27
C ARG A 9 17.26 2.72 9.47
N HIS A 10 16.36 2.24 8.62
CA HIS A 10 15.86 0.86 8.69
C HIS A 10 16.93 -0.10 8.14
N PRO A 11 17.12 -1.31 8.70
CA PRO A 11 18.00 -2.36 8.15
C PRO A 11 17.91 -2.57 6.63
N LEU A 12 16.77 -2.24 6.02
CA LEU A 12 16.53 -2.25 4.57
C LEU A 12 17.49 -1.36 3.74
N ARG A 13 18.24 -0.42 4.33
CA ARG A 13 19.25 0.39 3.61
C ARG A 13 20.68 -0.16 3.70
N GLN A 14 21.00 -1.00 4.69
CA GLN A 14 22.38 -1.49 4.84
C GLN A 14 22.80 -2.48 3.74
N THR A 15 21.85 -3.05 3.02
CA THR A 15 22.11 -3.89 1.84
C THR A 15 22.12 -3.12 0.51
N ALA A 16 21.67 -1.86 0.47
CA ALA A 16 21.51 -1.07 -0.76
C ALA A 16 22.61 -0.01 -0.98
N ALA A 17 23.53 0.18 -0.04
CA ALA A 17 24.56 1.22 -0.08
C ALA A 17 25.77 0.89 -0.96
N ARG A 18 25.58 0.40 -2.19
CA ARG A 18 26.59 0.39 -3.27
C ARG A 18 25.92 0.29 -4.64
N ARG A 19 25.30 1.36 -5.15
CA ARG A 19 25.18 1.60 -6.60
C ARG A 19 24.63 3.02 -6.88
N PRO A 20 25.22 3.76 -7.84
CA PRO A 20 24.69 5.06 -8.24
C PRO A 20 23.36 4.88 -8.98
N ALA A 21 22.56 5.95 -9.03
CA ALA A 21 21.31 6.05 -9.76
C ALA A 21 21.53 5.74 -11.27
N ARG A 22 21.42 4.46 -11.62
CA ARG A 22 21.27 3.97 -12.99
C ARG A 22 20.17 2.92 -12.95
N THR A 23 19.24 3.05 -13.87
CA THR A 23 18.20 2.06 -14.20
C THR A 23 18.82 0.67 -14.27
N VAL A 24 18.60 -0.17 -13.24
CA VAL A 24 18.99 -1.58 -13.29
C VAL A 24 17.96 -2.38 -12.49
N PHE A 25 17.10 -3.08 -13.23
CA PHE A 25 16.57 -4.37 -12.83
C PHE A 25 17.73 -5.23 -12.33
N ALA A 26 17.93 -5.29 -11.01
CA ALA A 26 18.91 -6.16 -10.41
C ALA A 26 18.15 -7.24 -9.66
N ALA A 27 17.98 -8.36 -10.37
CA ALA A 27 17.57 -9.63 -9.82
C ALA A 27 18.46 -10.00 -8.63
N ASN A 28 17.83 -10.20 -7.48
CA ASN A 28 18.23 -11.10 -6.41
C ASN A 28 17.01 -11.25 -5.52
N SER A 29 16.04 -12.01 -6.02
CA SER A 29 14.80 -12.30 -5.32
C SER A 29 14.79 -13.80 -5.04
N ASP A 30 14.95 -14.17 -3.77
CA ASP A 30 14.14 -15.27 -3.26
C ASP A 30 12.70 -14.86 -3.57
N ASN A 31 12.16 -15.40 -4.67
CA ASN A 31 10.93 -14.89 -5.25
C ASN A 31 9.78 -15.31 -4.34
N MET A 32 9.40 -14.45 -3.40
CA MET A 32 8.33 -14.74 -2.43
C MET A 32 7.07 -15.20 -3.18
N GLN A 33 6.64 -16.43 -2.91
CA GLN A 33 5.40 -16.98 -3.43
C GLN A 33 4.39 -17.10 -2.30
N ILE A 34 3.14 -16.73 -2.59
CA ILE A 34 2.00 -16.99 -1.70
C ILE A 34 1.37 -18.30 -2.10
N ASN A 35 1.45 -19.32 -1.23
CA ASN A 35 0.87 -20.64 -1.49
C ASN A 35 -0.54 -20.76 -0.88
N LYS A 36 -0.75 -20.11 0.26
CA LYS A 36 -1.99 -20.16 1.04
C LYS A 36 -2.41 -18.76 1.45
N ALA A 37 -3.68 -18.43 1.22
CA ALA A 37 -4.27 -17.15 1.60
C ALA A 37 -5.73 -17.33 2.06
N GLU A 38 -6.01 -17.14 3.34
CA GLU A 38 -7.31 -17.42 3.95
C GLU A 38 -7.90 -16.17 4.60
N PHE A 39 -9.19 -15.89 4.33
CA PHE A 39 -9.89 -14.85 5.08
C PHE A 39 -9.99 -15.27 6.56
N LYS A 40 -9.46 -14.44 7.45
CA LYS A 40 -9.46 -14.71 8.89
C LYS A 40 -10.61 -14.00 9.60
N CYS A 41 -10.71 -12.68 9.45
CA CYS A 41 -11.73 -11.88 10.10
C CYS A 41 -11.88 -10.49 9.48
N SER A 42 -12.98 -9.83 9.83
CA SER A 42 -13.19 -8.41 9.59
C SER A 42 -13.35 -7.67 10.93
N SER A 43 -12.71 -6.51 11.07
CA SER A 43 -12.67 -5.74 12.31
C SER A 43 -13.23 -4.33 12.09
N GLU A 44 -14.09 -3.86 12.99
CA GLU A 44 -14.62 -2.48 13.02
C GLU A 44 -13.75 -1.52 13.84
N ARG A 45 -12.85 -2.08 14.67
CA ARG A 45 -11.99 -1.34 15.60
C ARG A 45 -10.77 -2.17 15.95
N ILE A 46 -9.69 -1.52 16.40
CA ILE A 46 -8.42 -2.18 16.74
C ILE A 46 -8.61 -3.33 17.74
N SER A 47 -9.51 -3.19 18.73
CA SER A 47 -9.70 -4.24 19.75
C SER A 47 -10.21 -5.58 19.20
N GLN A 48 -10.63 -5.63 17.93
CA GLN A 48 -11.09 -6.83 17.23
C GLN A 48 -10.06 -7.39 16.23
N VAL A 49 -8.86 -6.81 16.11
CA VAL A 49 -7.80 -7.36 15.24
C VAL A 49 -7.25 -8.65 15.85
N PRO A 50 -6.70 -9.59 15.04
CA PRO A 50 -6.08 -10.81 15.56
C PRO A 50 -4.99 -10.49 16.61
N LYS A 51 -5.06 -11.17 17.76
CA LYS A 51 -4.18 -10.94 18.92
C LYS A 51 -2.90 -11.79 18.94
N ASP A 52 -2.67 -12.57 17.90
CA ASP A 52 -1.39 -13.29 17.72
C ASP A 52 -0.23 -12.31 17.45
N ALA A 53 0.99 -12.84 17.34
CA ALA A 53 2.21 -12.07 17.12
C ALA A 53 2.58 -11.89 15.62
N LEU A 54 1.70 -12.27 14.69
CA LEU A 54 2.02 -12.23 13.26
C LEU A 54 2.07 -10.78 12.74
N LYS A 55 3.00 -10.47 11.85
CA LYS A 55 3.15 -9.13 11.26
C LYS A 55 2.01 -8.81 10.28
N ASP A 56 1.54 -7.57 10.28
CA ASP A 56 0.54 -7.08 9.33
C ASP A 56 1.22 -6.26 8.22
N ILE A 57 0.94 -6.62 6.96
CA ILE A 57 1.26 -5.84 5.77
C ILE A 57 -0.04 -5.27 5.22
N ALA A 58 -0.24 -3.97 5.42
CA ALA A 58 -1.50 -3.30 5.15
C ALA A 58 -1.55 -2.66 3.76
N PHE A 59 -2.74 -2.62 3.17
CA PHE A 59 -3.02 -2.00 1.88
C PHE A 59 -4.16 -1.01 2.04
N ILE A 60 -3.95 0.23 1.58
CA ILE A 60 -4.95 1.29 1.60
C ILE A 60 -4.91 2.10 0.31
N GLY A 61 -6.00 2.78 0.01
CA GLY A 61 -6.07 3.75 -1.08
C GLY A 61 -7.51 4.23 -1.25
N ARG A 62 -7.75 5.13 -2.21
CA ARG A 62 -9.10 5.61 -2.50
C ARG A 62 -10.04 4.47 -2.89
N SER A 63 -11.34 4.67 -2.66
CA SER A 63 -12.36 3.76 -3.22
C SER A 63 -12.18 3.62 -4.74
N ASN A 64 -12.31 2.40 -5.24
CA ASN A 64 -12.13 2.03 -6.66
C ASN A 64 -10.73 2.27 -7.24
N VAL A 65 -9.70 2.45 -6.41
CA VAL A 65 -8.30 2.53 -6.87
C VAL A 65 -7.78 1.19 -7.43
N GLY A 66 -8.42 0.08 -7.10
CA GLY A 66 -8.00 -1.27 -7.54
C GLY A 66 -7.40 -2.14 -6.44
N LYS A 67 -7.56 -1.76 -5.17
CA LYS A 67 -7.05 -2.50 -4.00
C LYS A 67 -7.45 -3.98 -3.97
N SER A 68 -8.75 -4.29 -4.01
CA SER A 68 -9.21 -5.70 -3.99
C SER A 68 -8.66 -6.50 -5.18
N SER A 69 -8.57 -5.88 -6.37
CA SER A 69 -7.98 -6.51 -7.55
C SER A 69 -6.49 -6.78 -7.38
N LEU A 70 -5.75 -5.85 -6.78
CA LEU A 70 -4.34 -6.04 -6.44
C LEU A 70 -4.16 -7.20 -5.44
N ILE A 71 -4.98 -7.26 -4.39
CA ILE A 71 -4.91 -8.32 -3.38
C ILE A 71 -5.16 -9.69 -4.00
N ASN A 72 -6.19 -9.81 -4.86
CA ASN A 72 -6.48 -11.06 -5.57
C ASN A 72 -5.32 -11.45 -6.51
N MET A 73 -4.68 -10.48 -7.17
CA MET A 73 -3.51 -10.72 -8.02
C MET A 73 -2.30 -11.20 -7.20
N LEU A 74 -1.97 -10.54 -6.09
CA LEU A 74 -0.83 -10.91 -5.24
C LEU A 74 -1.00 -12.33 -4.68
N THR A 75 -2.18 -12.61 -4.13
CA THR A 75 -2.51 -13.92 -3.52
C THR A 75 -2.77 -15.03 -4.53
N GLY A 76 -2.93 -14.71 -5.82
CA GLY A 76 -3.34 -15.68 -6.83
C GLY A 76 -4.75 -16.25 -6.63
N ARG A 77 -5.56 -15.68 -5.73
CA ARG A 77 -6.91 -16.17 -5.39
C ARG A 77 -7.97 -15.17 -5.84
N GLN A 78 -8.70 -15.53 -6.90
CA GLN A 78 -9.83 -14.72 -7.37
C GLN A 78 -10.96 -14.72 -6.33
N GLY A 79 -11.52 -13.54 -6.06
CA GLY A 79 -12.66 -13.38 -5.17
C GLY A 79 -12.35 -13.40 -3.67
N LEU A 80 -11.09 -13.61 -3.26
CA LEU A 80 -10.67 -13.55 -1.85
C LEU A 80 -10.98 -12.18 -1.24
N ALA A 81 -10.50 -11.13 -1.87
CA ALA A 81 -10.93 -9.76 -1.62
C ALA A 81 -12.10 -9.43 -2.55
N LYS A 82 -13.23 -9.05 -1.95
CA LYS A 82 -14.45 -8.71 -2.71
C LYS A 82 -14.21 -7.46 -3.56
N VAL A 83 -14.29 -7.61 -4.88
CA VAL A 83 -14.24 -6.51 -5.84
C VAL A 83 -15.67 -6.00 -6.03
N SER A 84 -15.99 -4.84 -5.46
CA SER A 84 -17.29 -4.16 -5.66
C SER A 84 -17.07 -2.91 -6.50
N GLY A 85 -17.85 -2.75 -7.56
CA GLY A 85 -17.87 -1.50 -8.36
C GLY A 85 -18.51 -0.32 -7.61
N THR A 86 -19.35 -0.60 -6.61
CA THR A 86 -19.99 0.43 -5.77
C THR A 86 -19.04 0.86 -4.65
N PRO A 87 -18.63 2.15 -4.60
CA PRO A 87 -17.79 2.67 -3.53
C PRO A 87 -18.46 2.59 -2.15
N GLY A 88 -17.65 2.51 -1.08
CA GLY A 88 -18.12 2.67 0.30
C GLY A 88 -18.68 1.42 1.01
N LYS A 89 -18.56 0.22 0.41
CA LYS A 89 -18.99 -1.04 1.05
C LYS A 89 -17.98 -1.58 2.09
N THR A 90 -16.68 -1.44 1.85
CA THR A 90 -15.66 -1.90 2.81
C THR A 90 -15.51 -0.86 3.92
N ARG A 91 -16.25 -1.05 5.02
CA ARG A 91 -16.14 -0.26 6.25
C ARG A 91 -15.26 -0.92 7.32
N LEU A 92 -14.87 -2.16 7.06
CA LEU A 92 -14.14 -3.03 7.96
C LEU A 92 -12.70 -3.18 7.49
N ILE A 93 -11.81 -3.49 8.43
CA ILE A 93 -10.45 -3.96 8.15
C ILE A 93 -10.53 -5.47 7.92
N ASN A 94 -10.13 -5.98 6.76
CA ASN A 94 -10.12 -7.43 6.52
C ASN A 94 -8.71 -7.99 6.66
N HIS A 95 -8.56 -9.08 7.42
CA HIS A 95 -7.30 -9.78 7.58
C HIS A 95 -7.32 -11.07 6.78
N PHE A 96 -6.32 -11.26 5.93
CA PHE A 96 -6.08 -12.49 5.19
C PHE A 96 -4.80 -13.14 5.72
N LEU A 97 -4.92 -14.32 6.32
CA LEU A 97 -3.78 -15.09 6.80
C LEU A 97 -3.03 -15.68 5.61
N ILE A 98 -1.77 -15.29 5.46
CA ILE A 98 -0.91 -15.73 4.35
C ILE A 98 0.10 -16.74 4.88
N ASP A 99 0.13 -17.93 4.27
CA ASP A 99 1.05 -19.02 4.58
C ASP A 99 1.16 -19.37 6.08
N ASN A 100 0.12 -19.06 6.86
CA ASN A 100 0.09 -19.14 8.32
C ASN A 100 1.20 -18.34 9.04
N ALA A 101 1.79 -17.32 8.38
CA ALA A 101 3.01 -16.65 8.85
C ALA A 101 2.86 -15.12 9.01
N TRP A 102 1.96 -14.49 8.26
CA TRP A 102 1.73 -13.04 8.33
C TRP A 102 0.33 -12.70 7.82
N TYR A 103 -0.11 -11.47 8.05
CA TYR A 103 -1.41 -10.98 7.57
C TYR A 103 -1.25 -10.00 6.41
N LEU A 104 -1.93 -10.27 5.31
CA LEU A 104 -2.27 -9.25 4.34
C LEU A 104 -3.53 -8.53 4.84
N VAL A 105 -3.43 -7.23 5.06
CA VAL A 105 -4.52 -6.44 5.65
C VAL A 105 -5.12 -5.48 4.63
N ASP A 106 -6.41 -5.61 4.40
CA ASP A 106 -7.19 -4.76 3.50
C ASP A 106 -7.91 -3.66 4.30
N LEU A 107 -7.37 -2.45 4.26
CA LEU A 107 -7.97 -1.31 4.94
C LEU A 107 -9.15 -0.73 4.14
N PRO A 108 -10.17 -0.17 4.83
CA PRO A 108 -11.25 0.52 4.15
C PRO A 108 -10.70 1.72 3.36
N GLY A 109 -11.22 1.94 2.16
CA GLY A 109 -10.74 3.01 1.29
C GLY A 109 -11.19 4.40 1.75
N TYR A 110 -10.32 5.40 1.66
CA TYR A 110 -10.65 6.79 2.00
C TYR A 110 -11.27 7.56 0.82
N GLY A 111 -11.75 8.78 1.08
CA GLY A 111 -12.27 9.68 0.06
C GLY A 111 -13.70 9.41 -0.44
N TYR A 112 -14.43 8.45 0.13
CA TYR A 112 -15.86 8.24 -0.17
C TYR A 112 -16.74 8.64 1.01
N ALA A 113 -17.25 9.87 0.98
CA ALA A 113 -18.09 10.45 2.01
C ALA A 113 -19.51 10.71 1.47
N ARG A 114 -20.41 9.74 1.56
CA ARG A 114 -21.87 10.00 1.43
C ARG A 114 -22.35 10.69 2.71
N THR A 115 -22.44 12.04 2.70
CA THR A 115 -23.22 12.96 3.61
C THR A 115 -23.06 12.76 5.16
N SER A 116 -23.05 13.69 6.11
CA SER A 116 -23.59 15.04 6.31
C SER A 116 -22.57 15.92 7.10
N LYS A 117 -22.92 17.19 7.34
CA LYS A 117 -22.09 18.36 7.69
C LYS A 117 -21.35 18.34 9.05
N THR A 118 -21.25 17.23 9.75
CA THR A 118 -20.56 17.15 11.05
C THR A 118 -19.15 16.57 10.88
N LYS A 119 -18.15 17.47 10.75
CA LYS A 119 -16.69 17.21 10.83
C LYS A 119 -16.25 15.80 10.44
N ARG A 120 -16.42 15.41 9.17
CA ARG A 120 -15.69 14.26 8.64
C ARG A 120 -14.21 14.64 8.55
N SER A 121 -13.40 14.05 9.41
CA SER A 121 -11.98 13.83 9.08
C SER A 121 -11.93 13.18 7.69
N GLU A 122 -11.05 13.67 6.81
CA GLU A 122 -10.84 13.13 5.45
C GLU A 122 -10.56 11.62 5.48
N PHE A 123 -10.01 11.16 6.60
CA PHE A 123 -9.77 9.76 6.94
C PHE A 123 -10.68 9.33 8.09
N SER A 124 -11.33 8.17 7.97
CA SER A 124 -12.18 7.65 9.04
C SER A 124 -11.37 7.33 10.30
N LYS A 125 -12.02 7.37 11.47
CA LYS A 125 -11.38 7.05 12.75
C LYS A 125 -10.73 5.65 12.73
N ILE A 126 -11.38 4.66 12.10
CA ILE A 126 -10.84 3.30 11.99
C ILE A 126 -9.51 3.24 11.21
N ILE A 127 -9.37 4.04 10.14
CA ILE A 127 -8.12 4.11 9.36
C ILE A 127 -7.01 4.73 10.22
N THR A 128 -7.29 5.89 10.81
CA THR A 128 -6.30 6.63 11.61
C THR A 128 -5.91 5.86 12.87
N ASP A 129 -6.87 5.26 13.57
CA ASP A 129 -6.61 4.39 14.71
C ASP A 129 -5.70 3.23 14.27
N TYR A 130 -6.05 2.48 13.23
CA TYR A 130 -5.23 1.33 12.82
C TYR A 130 -3.82 1.74 12.39
N VAL A 131 -3.69 2.76 11.53
CA VAL A 131 -2.39 3.20 10.98
C VAL A 131 -1.47 3.78 12.06
N LEU A 132 -2.02 4.49 13.06
CA LEU A 132 -1.20 5.19 14.05
C LEU A 132 -1.02 4.42 15.36
N LYS A 133 -1.85 3.40 15.63
CA LYS A 133 -1.89 2.73 16.95
C LYS A 133 -1.80 1.20 16.88
N CYS A 134 -1.91 0.59 15.71
CA CYS A 134 -1.77 -0.86 15.60
C CYS A 134 -0.28 -1.24 15.61
N GLU A 135 0.22 -1.71 16.74
CA GLU A 135 1.64 -2.11 16.90
C GLU A 135 2.06 -3.23 15.94
N LYS A 136 1.11 -4.07 15.50
CA LYS A 136 1.37 -5.16 14.54
C LYS A 136 1.51 -4.69 13.10
N MET A 137 1.08 -3.46 12.78
CA MET A 137 1.16 -2.90 11.43
C MET A 137 2.63 -2.63 11.10
N HIS A 138 3.25 -3.61 10.45
CA HIS A 138 4.67 -3.63 10.15
C HIS A 138 5.01 -2.76 8.94
N PHE A 139 4.16 -2.77 7.91
CA PHE A 139 4.36 -1.99 6.70
C PHE A 139 3.04 -1.64 6.00
N LEU A 140 2.98 -0.47 5.35
CA LEU A 140 1.80 0.00 4.64
C LEU A 140 2.05 0.26 3.15
N PHE A 141 1.14 -0.18 2.29
CA PHE A 141 1.10 0.22 0.89
C PHE A 141 -0.05 1.19 0.62
N VAL A 142 0.29 2.36 0.07
CA VAL A 142 -0.67 3.37 -0.39
C VAL A 142 -0.89 3.20 -1.89
N LEU A 143 -2.12 2.93 -2.31
CA LEU A 143 -2.47 2.73 -3.70
C LEU A 143 -2.97 4.04 -4.33
N ALA A 144 -2.47 4.34 -5.52
CA ALA A 144 -2.90 5.46 -6.36
C ALA A 144 -3.23 4.99 -7.79
N ASP A 145 -4.27 5.55 -8.40
CA ASP A 145 -4.67 5.22 -9.78
C ASP A 145 -3.77 6.00 -10.75
N LEU A 146 -2.91 5.31 -11.51
CA LEU A 146 -1.88 5.95 -12.34
C LEU A 146 -2.44 6.83 -13.47
N ARG A 147 -3.74 6.68 -13.78
CA ARG A 147 -4.44 7.45 -14.81
C ARG A 147 -4.79 8.87 -14.36
N LEU A 148 -4.81 9.12 -13.06
CA LEU A 148 -5.24 10.37 -12.47
C LEU A 148 -4.03 11.24 -12.13
N GLU A 149 -4.24 12.55 -12.10
CA GLU A 149 -3.29 13.46 -11.47
C GLU A 149 -3.12 13.14 -9.97
N PRO A 150 -1.98 13.50 -9.34
CA PRO A 150 -1.82 13.37 -7.90
C PRO A 150 -2.99 14.03 -7.16
N GLN A 151 -3.72 13.25 -6.39
CA GLN A 151 -4.91 13.73 -5.72
C GLN A 151 -4.53 14.29 -4.36
N LYS A 152 -5.09 15.45 -4.01
CA LYS A 152 -4.82 16.12 -2.72
C LYS A 152 -4.97 15.17 -1.53
N ILE A 153 -6.04 14.36 -1.51
CA ILE A 153 -6.29 13.40 -0.42
C ILE A 153 -5.24 12.28 -0.33
N ASP A 154 -4.66 11.86 -1.45
CA ASP A 154 -3.57 10.87 -1.47
C ASP A 154 -2.29 11.51 -0.92
N LEU A 155 -1.98 12.75 -1.34
CA LEU A 155 -0.81 13.51 -0.87
C LEU A 155 -0.91 13.81 0.64
N GLN A 156 -2.07 14.25 1.13
CA GLN A 156 -2.32 14.48 2.56
C GLN A 156 -2.18 13.20 3.39
N PHE A 157 -2.62 12.05 2.85
CA PHE A 157 -2.45 10.77 3.53
C PHE A 157 -0.97 10.41 3.62
N ILE A 158 -0.23 10.53 2.51
CA ILE A 158 1.22 10.30 2.47
C ILE A 158 1.96 11.22 3.44
N GLU A 159 1.63 12.51 3.46
CA GLU A 159 2.16 13.50 4.40
C GLU A 159 1.94 13.07 5.86
N MET A 160 0.72 12.65 6.21
CA MET A 160 0.40 12.12 7.55
C MET A 160 1.27 10.92 7.91
N LEU A 161 1.51 9.99 6.98
CA LEU A 161 2.40 8.84 7.22
C LEU A 161 3.83 9.30 7.52
N GLY A 162 4.34 10.25 6.72
CA GLY A 162 5.68 10.81 6.92
C GLY A 162 5.84 11.51 8.26
N MET A 163 4.87 12.34 8.65
CA MET A 163 4.88 13.06 9.93
C MET A 163 4.85 12.12 11.14
N ASN A 164 4.22 10.95 11.00
CA ASN A 164 4.10 9.96 12.07
C ASN A 164 5.15 8.83 11.97
N GLY A 165 6.11 8.92 11.05
CA GLY A 165 7.17 7.93 10.90
C GLY A 165 6.68 6.54 10.49
N ILE A 166 5.51 6.44 9.86
CA ILE A 166 4.96 5.15 9.44
C ILE A 166 5.75 4.63 8.23
N PRO A 167 6.23 3.36 8.22
CA PRO A 167 6.88 2.78 7.05
C PRO A 167 5.86 2.50 5.95
N PHE A 168 6.10 3.04 4.75
CA PHE A 168 5.21 2.82 3.62
C PHE A 168 5.89 2.86 2.25
N ALA A 169 5.18 2.34 1.25
CA ALA A 169 5.49 2.48 -0.16
C ALA A 169 4.21 2.81 -0.96
N VAL A 170 4.38 3.35 -2.17
CA VAL A 170 3.27 3.69 -3.07
C VAL A 170 3.16 2.64 -4.18
N ILE A 171 1.94 2.19 -4.48
CA ILE A 171 1.65 1.31 -5.62
C ILE A 171 0.73 2.04 -6.59
N PHE A 172 1.25 2.32 -7.78
CA PHE A 172 0.46 2.85 -8.89
C PHE A 172 -0.28 1.71 -9.60
N THR A 173 -1.61 1.73 -9.52
CA THR A 173 -2.46 0.69 -10.12
C THR A 173 -2.93 1.06 -11.53
N LYS A 174 -3.52 0.07 -12.22
CA LYS A 174 -4.16 0.22 -13.55
C LYS A 174 -3.20 0.66 -14.66
N ALA A 175 -1.94 0.24 -14.57
CA ALA A 175 -0.93 0.56 -15.56
C ALA A 175 -1.31 0.11 -16.99
N ASP A 176 -2.09 -0.96 -17.11
CA ASP A 176 -2.62 -1.48 -18.39
C ASP A 176 -3.41 -0.45 -19.21
N LYS A 177 -3.96 0.58 -18.54
CA LYS A 177 -4.77 1.62 -19.20
C LYS A 177 -3.94 2.74 -19.82
N LEU A 178 -2.61 2.71 -19.67
CA LEU A 178 -1.70 3.73 -20.17
C LEU A 178 -0.60 3.09 -21.01
N SER A 179 -0.13 3.82 -22.04
CA SER A 179 1.10 3.47 -22.77
C SER A 179 2.33 3.62 -21.87
N LYS A 180 3.46 3.02 -22.27
CA LYS A 180 4.73 3.12 -21.51
C LYS A 180 5.11 4.57 -21.21
N THR A 181 5.11 5.44 -22.23
CA THR A 181 5.41 6.87 -22.08
C THR A 181 4.43 7.60 -21.18
N GLN A 182 3.14 7.25 -21.23
CA GLN A 182 2.13 7.84 -20.34
C GLN A 182 2.35 7.41 -18.88
N ARG A 183 2.73 6.14 -18.64
CA ARG A 183 3.06 5.64 -17.30
C ARG A 183 4.22 6.43 -16.70
N GLU A 184 5.32 6.55 -17.44
CA GLU A 184 6.51 7.30 -17.02
C GLU A 184 6.16 8.75 -16.68
N LYS A 185 5.43 9.45 -17.57
CA LYS A 185 4.97 10.81 -17.30
C LYS A 185 4.08 10.92 -16.06
N SER A 186 3.18 9.97 -15.83
CA SER A 186 2.31 9.98 -14.64
C SER A 186 3.09 9.74 -13.35
N VAL A 187 4.06 8.82 -13.36
CA VAL A 187 4.95 8.59 -12.21
C VAL A 187 5.76 9.84 -11.90
N GLU A 188 6.35 10.48 -12.92
CA GLU A 188 7.12 11.71 -12.71
C GLU A 188 6.29 12.87 -12.18
N ARG A 189 5.02 13.03 -12.63
CA ARG A 189 4.11 14.02 -12.03
C ARG A 189 3.87 13.78 -10.54
N TYR A 190 3.71 12.51 -10.14
CA TYR A 190 3.54 12.15 -8.74
C TYR A 190 4.81 12.38 -7.92
N ARG A 191 5.99 12.07 -8.49
CA ARG A 191 7.30 12.36 -7.88
C ARG A 191 7.49 13.86 -7.68
N ALA A 192 7.20 14.67 -8.69
CA ALA A 192 7.31 16.13 -8.62
C ALA A 192 6.42 16.71 -7.51
N ALA A 193 5.14 16.29 -7.45
CA ALA A 193 4.21 16.76 -6.42
C ALA A 193 4.68 16.39 -5.01
N LEU A 194 5.22 15.19 -4.81
CA LEU A 194 5.79 14.81 -3.51
C LEU A 194 7.10 15.54 -3.21
N ALA A 195 7.94 15.81 -4.20
CA ALA A 195 9.23 16.47 -4.02
C ALA A 195 9.10 17.92 -3.50
N GLU A 196 7.92 18.53 -3.60
CA GLU A 196 7.63 19.84 -2.98
C GLU A 196 7.76 19.82 -1.45
N GLN A 197 7.48 18.66 -0.83
CA GLN A 197 7.46 18.52 0.64
C GLN A 197 8.48 17.51 1.18
N TRP A 198 8.96 16.59 0.34
CA TRP A 198 9.78 15.43 0.73
C TRP A 198 11.22 15.55 0.26
N GLU A 199 12.17 15.36 1.19
CA GLU A 199 13.61 15.26 0.85
C GLU A 199 13.94 13.92 0.17
N GLU A 200 13.30 12.85 0.63
CA GLU A 200 13.47 11.50 0.10
C GLU A 200 12.10 10.90 -0.17
N LEU A 201 11.87 10.52 -1.43
CA LEU A 201 10.59 9.97 -1.88
C LEU A 201 10.42 8.51 -1.40
N PRO A 202 9.19 8.09 -1.08
CA PRO A 202 8.91 6.70 -0.75
C PRO A 202 9.19 5.79 -1.95
N ARG A 203 9.42 4.49 -1.68
CA ARG A 203 9.52 3.48 -2.74
C ARG A 203 8.20 3.43 -3.52
N MET A 204 8.28 3.33 -4.85
CA MET A 204 7.14 3.37 -5.76
C MET A 204 7.14 2.14 -6.67
N PHE A 205 5.99 1.50 -6.81
CA PHE A 205 5.76 0.36 -7.70
C PHE A 205 4.72 0.71 -8.75
N VAL A 206 4.80 0.07 -9.92
CA VAL A 206 3.79 0.15 -10.97
C VAL A 206 3.16 -1.22 -11.14
N SER A 207 1.84 -1.28 -11.13
CA SER A 207 1.09 -2.54 -11.15
C SER A 207 -0.12 -2.52 -12.08
N SER A 208 -0.42 -3.70 -12.64
CA SER A 208 -1.68 -3.99 -13.31
C SER A 208 -2.19 -5.35 -12.89
N SER A 209 -3.33 -5.38 -12.18
CA SER A 209 -4.01 -6.62 -11.82
C SER A 209 -4.55 -7.38 -13.04
N GLN A 210 -4.73 -6.71 -14.17
CA GLN A 210 -5.19 -7.34 -15.42
C GLN A 210 -4.07 -8.12 -16.11
N HIS A 211 -2.82 -7.62 -16.04
CA HIS A 211 -1.68 -8.25 -16.72
C HIS A 211 -0.66 -8.90 -15.75
N GLY A 212 -0.90 -8.85 -14.44
CA GLY A 212 0.05 -9.36 -13.44
C GLY A 212 1.30 -8.49 -13.26
N THR A 213 1.38 -7.33 -13.94
CA THR A 213 2.54 -6.43 -13.87
C THR A 213 2.81 -5.99 -12.43
N GLY A 214 4.08 -5.99 -12.01
CA GLY A 214 4.51 -5.53 -10.70
C GLY A 214 4.36 -6.57 -9.58
N ARG A 215 3.79 -7.75 -9.86
CA ARG A 215 3.50 -8.75 -8.83
C ARG A 215 4.77 -9.24 -8.13
N GLU A 216 5.78 -9.63 -8.90
CA GLU A 216 7.02 -10.19 -8.36
C GLU A 216 7.79 -9.14 -7.58
N GLU A 217 7.86 -7.90 -8.09
CA GLU A 217 8.55 -6.80 -7.43
C GLU A 217 7.88 -6.41 -6.10
N ILE A 218 6.55 -6.43 -6.04
CA ILE A 218 5.79 -6.16 -4.81
C ILE A 218 5.99 -7.31 -3.81
N LEU A 219 5.86 -8.57 -4.23
CA LEU A 219 6.03 -9.73 -3.34
C LEU A 219 7.47 -9.84 -2.82
N GLY A 220 8.47 -9.62 -3.67
CA GLY A 220 9.87 -9.58 -3.26
C GLY A 220 10.11 -8.52 -2.18
N PHE A 221 9.55 -7.32 -2.35
CA PHE A 221 9.66 -6.27 -1.34
C PHE A 221 8.89 -6.60 -0.04
N ILE A 222 7.75 -7.27 -0.13
CA ILE A 222 7.05 -7.76 1.08
C ILE A 222 7.94 -8.75 1.84
N GLY A 223 8.61 -9.66 1.12
CA GLY A 223 9.58 -10.58 1.71
C GLY A 223 10.73 -9.85 2.42
N GLU A 224 11.31 -8.83 1.76
CA GLU A 224 12.32 -7.95 2.37
C GLU A 224 11.80 -7.33 3.68
N CYS A 225 10.59 -6.78 3.68
CA CYS A 225 9.99 -6.16 4.88
C CYS A 225 9.80 -7.18 6.01
N LEU A 226 9.31 -8.39 5.72
CA LEU A 226 9.01 -9.41 6.74
C LEU A 226 10.26 -9.96 7.43
N ASN A 227 11.40 -9.96 6.73
CA ASN A 227 12.69 -10.46 7.23
C ASN A 227 13.45 -9.50 8.16
N VAL A 228 12.93 -8.29 8.38
CA VAL A 228 13.50 -7.28 9.28
C VAL A 228 12.82 -7.26 10.65
#